data_AF-A0AAP0QUJ7-F1
#
_entry.id   AF-A0AAP0QUJ7-F1
#
_cell.length_a   1.000
_cell.length_b   1.000
_cell.length_c   1.000
_cell.angle_alpha   90.00
_cell.angle_beta   90.00
_cell.angle_gamma   90.00
#
_symmetry.space_group_name_H-M   'P 1'
#
loop_
_entity.id
_entity.type
_entity.pdbx_description
1 polymer ?
#
loop_
_entity_poly.entity_id
_entity_poly.type
_entity_poly.pdbx_seq_one_letter_code
_entity_poly.pdbx_strand_id
1 'polypeptide(L)'
;MVKKLAFRNEVQEPIDTKSQSLLTPHPMEELRVKGAYQHHEEIKAAQGIKITAQRFYIIMRGLRDAIAGTSLYVVGPNDDLEDVKKADMEETKSVTEAAAEGMKSVMSKVDKTCEGVCMQASTWGSLEALLAFFISSKMSIPVRDTSTGPVYKKDVVKASIIPDKKKEYAAILAFDVKVTPEAQELANKLGVKIFNADTIY
;
A
#
# COMPACT_ATOMS: atom_id res chain seq x y z
N MET A 1 -18.94 -7.91 24.24
CA MET A 1 -17.46 -7.94 24.30
C MET A 1 -16.91 -7.01 23.20
N VAL A 2 -16.22 -5.94 23.56
CA VAL A 2 -15.75 -4.92 22.60
C VAL A 2 -14.33 -5.30 22.17
N LYS A 3 -14.16 -5.87 20.98
CA LYS A 3 -12.83 -6.20 20.43
C LYS A 3 -12.24 -4.93 19.80
N LYS A 4 -11.43 -4.18 20.55
CA LYS A 4 -10.60 -3.09 20.00
C LYS A 4 -9.36 -3.69 19.35
N LEU A 5 -9.04 -3.22 18.15
CA LEU A 5 -7.93 -3.65 17.31
C LEU A 5 -6.92 -2.50 17.18
N ALA A 6 -5.63 -2.80 17.30
CA ALA A 6 -4.52 -1.87 17.09
C ALA A 6 -3.77 -2.19 15.78
N PHE A 7 -3.44 -1.19 14.95
CA PHE A 7 -2.56 -1.30 13.76
C PHE A 7 -1.57 -0.11 13.73
N ARG A 8 -0.43 -0.12 13.02
CA ARG A 8 0.47 1.07 12.96
C ARG A 8 0.81 1.49 11.51
N ASN A 9 1.04 2.79 11.28
CA ASN A 9 1.90 3.31 10.18
C ASN A 9 2.88 4.40 10.61
N GLU A 10 3.87 4.62 9.73
CA GLU A 10 4.73 5.80 9.57
C GLU A 10 4.87 6.69 10.81
N VAL A 11 5.84 6.33 11.66
CA VAL A 11 6.44 7.18 12.70
C VAL A 11 5.50 7.62 13.85
N GLN A 12 4.18 7.35 13.85
CA GLN A 12 3.28 7.83 14.90
C GLN A 12 2.15 6.84 15.25
N GLU A 13 2.13 6.45 16.53
CA GLU A 13 1.08 5.85 17.38
C GLU A 13 0.20 4.67 16.83
N PRO A 14 -0.19 3.71 17.70
CA PRO A 14 -1.14 2.66 17.34
C PRO A 14 -2.55 3.18 16.96
N ILE A 15 -3.11 2.60 15.91
CA ILE A 15 -4.45 2.85 15.34
C ILE A 15 -5.46 2.02 16.13
N ASP A 16 -6.18 2.66 17.03
CA ASP A 16 -7.29 2.01 17.74
C ASP A 16 -8.56 2.02 16.90
N THR A 17 -9.14 0.85 16.66
CA THR A 17 -10.44 0.71 15.96
C THR A 17 -11.28 -0.41 16.53
N LYS A 18 -12.57 -0.44 16.18
CA LYS A 18 -13.51 -1.51 16.54
C LYS A 18 -13.81 -2.36 15.30
N SER A 19 -13.62 -3.68 15.41
CA SER A 19 -14.03 -4.60 14.34
C SER A 19 -15.53 -4.49 14.09
N GLN A 20 -15.89 -4.43 12.81
CA GLN A 20 -17.28 -4.42 12.34
C GLN A 20 -17.70 -5.80 11.86
N SER A 21 -16.87 -6.46 11.05
CA SER A 21 -17.16 -7.80 10.55
C SER A 21 -15.88 -8.58 10.29
N LEU A 22 -15.93 -9.87 10.61
CA LEU A 22 -14.91 -10.86 10.28
C LEU A 22 -15.39 -11.63 9.05
N LEU A 23 -14.54 -11.70 8.03
CA LEU A 23 -14.88 -12.25 6.72
C LEU A 23 -13.91 -13.37 6.37
N THR A 24 -14.43 -14.48 5.85
CA THR A 24 -13.64 -15.51 5.17
C THR A 24 -14.05 -15.63 3.72
N PRO A 25 -13.15 -16.01 2.81
CA PRO A 25 -13.57 -16.42 1.46
C PRO A 25 -14.46 -17.65 1.55
N HIS A 26 -15.30 -17.85 0.53
CA HIS A 26 -16.09 -19.07 0.41
C HIS A 26 -15.15 -20.29 0.25
N PRO A 27 -15.52 -21.47 0.78
CA PRO A 27 -14.73 -22.68 0.56
C PRO A 27 -14.50 -22.92 -0.93
N MET A 28 -13.24 -23.19 -1.29
CA MET A 28 -12.78 -23.40 -2.68
C MET A 28 -12.73 -22.16 -3.58
N GLU A 29 -12.97 -20.95 -3.06
CA GLU A 29 -12.71 -19.71 -3.80
C GLU A 29 -11.34 -19.11 -3.46
N GLU A 30 -10.64 -18.63 -4.49
CA GLU A 30 -9.35 -17.96 -4.34
C GLU A 30 -9.54 -16.46 -4.10
N LEU A 31 -8.78 -15.89 -3.15
CA LEU A 31 -8.83 -14.46 -2.76
C LEU A 31 -8.58 -13.48 -3.92
N ARG A 32 -7.96 -13.93 -5.01
CA ARG A 32 -7.67 -13.14 -6.21
C ARG A 32 -8.93 -12.88 -7.05
N VAL A 33 -9.92 -13.77 -6.96
CA VAL A 33 -11.18 -13.66 -7.70
C VAL A 33 -12.17 -12.88 -6.83
N LYS A 34 -13.00 -12.02 -7.45
CA LYS A 34 -14.08 -11.33 -6.73
C LYS A 34 -15.16 -12.33 -6.30
N GLY A 35 -14.92 -12.97 -5.16
CA GLY A 35 -15.81 -13.93 -4.53
C GLY A 35 -16.76 -13.30 -3.51
N ALA A 36 -17.78 -14.06 -3.12
CA ALA A 36 -18.64 -13.69 -2.01
C ALA A 36 -17.91 -13.99 -0.69
N TYR A 37 -17.95 -13.03 0.25
CA TYR A 37 -17.37 -13.23 1.57
C TYR A 37 -18.44 -13.76 2.54
N GLN A 38 -18.05 -14.74 3.35
CA GLN A 38 -18.88 -15.22 4.46
C GLN A 38 -18.60 -14.39 5.71
N HIS A 39 -19.67 -13.88 6.32
CA HIS A 39 -19.59 -13.13 7.57
C HIS A 39 -19.62 -14.07 8.77
N HIS A 40 -18.76 -13.79 9.76
CA HIS A 40 -18.67 -14.53 11.01
C HIS A 40 -18.75 -13.57 12.20
N GLU A 41 -19.42 -14.01 13.26
CA GLU A 41 -19.42 -13.31 14.56
C GLU A 41 -18.15 -13.62 15.36
N GLU A 42 -17.67 -14.85 15.25
CA GLU A 42 -16.43 -15.33 15.86
C GLU A 42 -15.70 -16.29 14.93
N ILE A 43 -14.36 -16.25 14.98
CA ILE A 43 -13.49 -17.14 14.22
C ILE A 43 -12.41 -17.65 15.18
N LYS A 44 -12.10 -18.95 15.08
CA LYS A 44 -11.06 -19.61 15.87
C LYS A 44 -9.76 -19.70 15.06
N ALA A 45 -8.63 -19.43 15.71
CA ALA A 45 -7.31 -19.62 15.09
C ALA A 45 -7.00 -21.12 14.86
N ALA A 46 -6.20 -21.49 13.86
CA ALA A 46 -5.49 -20.64 12.90
C ALA A 46 -6.22 -20.57 11.54
N GLN A 47 -6.64 -19.36 11.14
CA GLN A 47 -7.31 -19.11 9.86
C GLN A 47 -6.97 -17.71 9.34
N GLY A 48 -6.83 -17.57 8.01
CA GLY A 48 -6.71 -16.27 7.35
C GLY A 48 -8.06 -15.58 7.25
N ILE A 49 -8.17 -14.36 7.79
CA ILE A 49 -9.43 -13.62 7.86
C ILE A 49 -9.26 -12.21 7.28
N LYS A 50 -10.34 -11.69 6.69
CA LYS A 50 -10.45 -10.29 6.29
C LYS A 50 -11.25 -9.54 7.34
N ILE A 51 -10.64 -8.53 7.93
CA ILE A 51 -11.28 -7.72 8.97
C ILE A 51 -11.74 -6.41 8.35
N THR A 52 -12.99 -6.06 8.60
CA THR A 52 -13.50 -4.72 8.32
C THR A 52 -13.68 -3.99 9.65
N ALA A 53 -13.30 -2.73 9.70
CA ALA A 53 -13.43 -1.91 10.90
C ALA A 53 -13.93 -0.52 10.52
N GLN A 54 -14.74 0.07 11.42
CA GLN A 54 -15.27 1.41 11.20
C GLN A 54 -14.23 2.47 11.56
N ARG A 55 -14.27 3.58 10.82
CA ARG A 55 -13.56 4.81 11.18
C ARG A 55 -14.28 5.41 12.39
N PHE A 56 -13.70 5.31 13.57
CA PHE A 56 -14.40 5.65 14.81
C PHE A 56 -14.19 7.11 15.28
N TYR A 57 -13.17 7.82 14.79
CA TYR A 57 -12.95 9.23 15.16
C TYR A 57 -12.73 10.14 13.93
N ILE A 58 -13.35 11.32 13.98
CA ILE A 58 -13.25 12.39 12.96
C ILE A 58 -11.79 12.79 12.69
N ILE A 59 -10.93 12.68 13.71
CA ILE A 59 -9.52 13.07 13.72
C ILE A 59 -8.55 11.89 13.61
N MET A 60 -9.02 10.64 13.70
CA MET A 60 -8.14 9.46 13.70
C MET A 60 -8.27 8.63 12.43
N ARG A 61 -7.08 8.31 11.94
CA ARG A 61 -6.69 7.54 10.76
C ARG A 61 -7.38 6.17 10.75
N GLY A 62 -7.77 5.71 9.55
CA GLY A 62 -8.45 4.42 9.37
C GLY A 62 -7.47 3.30 8.97
N LEU A 63 -7.96 2.09 8.74
CA LEU A 63 -7.17 0.94 8.24
C LEU A 63 -6.40 1.20 6.93
N ARG A 64 -6.65 2.32 6.24
CA ARG A 64 -5.85 2.73 5.07
C ARG A 64 -4.38 2.90 5.42
N ASP A 65 -4.12 3.29 6.66
CA ASP A 65 -2.78 3.53 7.16
C ASP A 65 -2.28 2.28 7.92
N ALA A 66 -2.77 1.06 7.69
CA ALA A 66 -2.15 -0.13 8.28
C ALA A 66 -0.96 -0.62 7.42
N ILE A 67 0.19 -0.91 8.04
CA ILE A 67 1.32 -1.58 7.36
C ILE A 67 1.11 -3.10 7.37
N ALA A 68 1.38 -3.76 6.24
CA ALA A 68 1.37 -5.21 6.18
C ALA A 68 2.48 -5.81 7.06
N GLY A 69 2.15 -6.83 7.86
CA GLY A 69 3.10 -7.48 8.77
C GLY A 69 3.12 -6.93 10.19
N THR A 70 2.31 -5.92 10.52
CA THR A 70 2.13 -5.47 11.90
C THR A 70 1.28 -6.45 12.72
N SER A 71 1.61 -6.59 14.00
CA SER A 71 0.83 -7.37 14.95
C SER A 71 -0.56 -6.78 15.18
N LEU A 72 -1.51 -7.63 15.55
CA LEU A 72 -2.91 -7.29 15.79
C LEU A 72 -3.31 -7.74 17.19
N TYR A 73 -3.70 -6.80 18.04
CA TYR A 73 -4.10 -7.07 19.42
C TYR A 73 -5.61 -6.91 19.62
N VAL A 74 -6.19 -7.74 20.49
CA VAL A 74 -7.58 -7.62 20.94
C VAL A 74 -7.55 -7.15 22.38
N VAL A 75 -8.09 -5.96 22.64
CA VAL A 75 -8.15 -5.39 23.99
C VAL A 75 -9.41 -5.86 24.70
N GLY A 76 -9.25 -6.57 25.82
CA GLY A 76 -10.33 -7.00 26.70
C GLY A 76 -10.85 -5.88 27.62
N PRO A 77 -11.95 -6.12 28.35
CA PRO A 77 -12.53 -5.14 29.28
C PRO A 77 -11.65 -4.85 30.51
N ASN A 78 -10.73 -5.76 30.85
CA ASN A 78 -9.79 -5.64 31.97
C ASN A 78 -8.36 -5.30 31.51
N ASP A 79 -8.15 -5.12 30.21
CA ASP A 79 -6.84 -4.80 29.68
C ASP A 79 -6.68 -3.29 29.61
N ASP A 80 -5.59 -2.80 30.20
CA ASP A 80 -5.22 -1.39 30.10
C ASP A 80 -4.75 -1.10 28.67
N LEU A 81 -5.53 -0.25 27.99
CA LEU A 81 -5.24 0.18 26.64
C LEU A 81 -3.84 0.76 26.49
N GLU A 82 -3.36 1.48 27.50
CA GLU A 82 -2.04 2.10 27.47
C GLU A 82 -0.90 1.08 27.53
N ASP A 83 -1.09 0.00 28.28
CA ASP A 83 -0.07 -1.05 28.41
C ASP A 83 -0.02 -1.93 27.17
N VAL A 84 -1.18 -2.23 26.56
CA VAL A 84 -1.22 -2.92 25.25
C VAL A 84 -0.56 -2.06 24.18
N LYS A 85 -0.79 -0.75 24.18
CA LYS A 85 -0.10 0.17 23.25
C LYS A 85 1.40 0.24 23.49
N LYS A 86 1.86 0.22 24.74
CA LYS A 86 3.29 0.23 25.08
C LYS A 86 3.97 -1.07 24.67
N ALA A 87 3.35 -2.21 24.95
CA ALA A 87 3.84 -3.52 24.53
C ALA A 87 3.94 -3.61 22.99
N ASP A 88 2.89 -3.17 22.29
CA ASP A 88 2.91 -3.06 20.83
C ASP A 88 4.01 -2.09 20.34
N MET A 89 4.21 -0.95 21.01
CA MET A 89 5.29 -0.03 20.66
C MET A 89 6.68 -0.62 20.84
N GLU A 90 6.90 -1.52 21.79
CA GLU A 90 8.21 -2.14 22.03
C GLU A 90 8.50 -3.24 21.00
N GLU A 91 7.54 -4.12 20.73
CA GLU A 91 7.71 -5.24 19.81
C GLU A 91 7.69 -4.77 18.34
N THR A 92 6.78 -3.86 18.00
CA THR A 92 6.60 -3.34 16.65
C THR A 92 7.66 -2.29 16.27
N LYS A 93 8.51 -1.83 17.20
CA LYS A 93 9.70 -1.02 16.86
C LYS A 93 10.58 -1.73 15.83
N SER A 94 10.85 -3.01 16.04
CA SER A 94 11.66 -3.83 15.14
C SER A 94 11.04 -3.94 13.74
N VAL A 95 9.72 -4.15 13.65
CA VAL A 95 8.99 -4.24 12.37
C VAL A 95 8.89 -2.88 11.70
N THR A 96 8.75 -1.79 12.47
CA THR A 96 8.73 -0.43 11.91
C THR A 96 10.09 0.02 11.42
N GLU A 97 11.19 -0.41 12.05
CA GLU A 97 12.54 -0.19 11.53
C GLU A 97 12.71 -0.93 10.22
N ALA A 98 12.31 -2.20 10.12
CA ALA A 98 12.35 -2.95 8.87
C ALA A 98 11.45 -2.34 7.77
N ALA A 99 10.24 -1.87 8.11
CA ALA A 99 9.34 -1.23 7.16
C ALA A 99 9.83 0.17 6.74
N ALA A 100 10.37 0.95 7.69
CA ALA A 100 11.00 2.23 7.41
C ALA A 100 12.28 2.05 6.59
N GLU A 101 13.04 0.98 6.82
CA GLU A 101 14.17 0.58 6.00
C GLU A 101 13.73 0.17 4.59
N GLY A 102 12.63 -0.58 4.45
CA GLY A 102 12.02 -0.89 3.15
C GLY A 102 11.59 0.38 2.40
N MET A 103 10.92 1.29 3.08
CA MET A 103 10.54 2.60 2.52
C MET A 103 11.76 3.44 2.17
N LYS A 104 12.77 3.48 3.03
CA LYS A 104 14.02 4.21 2.81
C LYS A 104 14.84 3.59 1.68
N SER A 105 14.84 2.26 1.56
CA SER A 105 15.42 1.49 0.46
C SER A 105 14.77 1.88 -0.85
N VAL A 106 13.43 1.87 -0.92
CA VAL A 106 12.65 2.34 -2.07
C VAL A 106 12.98 3.80 -2.41
N MET A 107 12.94 4.70 -1.42
CA MET A 107 13.19 6.13 -1.62
C MET A 107 14.66 6.46 -1.98
N SER A 108 15.62 5.61 -1.56
CA SER A 108 17.04 5.76 -1.90
C SER A 108 17.35 5.31 -3.33
N LYS A 109 16.52 4.42 -3.88
CA LYS A 109 16.61 3.88 -5.23
C LYS A 109 15.94 4.77 -6.28
N VAL A 110 15.24 5.82 -5.84
CA VAL A 110 14.58 6.81 -6.70
C VAL A 110 15.56 7.94 -7.02
N ASP A 111 15.77 8.16 -8.32
CA ASP A 111 16.61 9.24 -8.83
C ASP A 111 15.88 10.58 -8.70
N LYS A 112 16.32 11.40 -7.73
CA LYS A 112 15.77 12.75 -7.49
C LYS A 112 16.25 13.79 -8.51
N THR A 113 17.02 13.38 -9.52
CA THR A 113 17.57 14.24 -10.58
C THR A 113 16.52 14.74 -11.57
N CYS A 114 15.22 14.45 -11.33
CA CYS A 114 14.06 14.80 -12.16
C CYS A 114 14.02 14.11 -13.53
N GLU A 115 14.87 13.11 -13.75
CA GLU A 115 14.92 12.32 -14.97
C GLU A 115 14.48 10.89 -14.65
N GLY A 116 13.42 10.41 -15.31
CA GLY A 116 12.95 9.04 -15.12
C GLY A 116 11.45 8.87 -15.22
N VAL A 117 11.04 7.61 -15.30
CA VAL A 117 9.63 7.21 -15.38
C VAL A 117 8.96 7.28 -14.00
N CYS A 118 7.64 7.41 -13.98
CA CYS A 118 6.85 7.29 -12.75
C CYS A 118 6.32 5.86 -12.60
N MET A 119 6.40 5.28 -11.41
CA MET A 119 5.88 3.93 -11.13
C MET A 119 4.70 3.96 -10.18
N GLN A 120 3.71 3.14 -10.49
CA GLN A 120 2.52 2.94 -9.68
C GLN A 120 2.30 1.44 -9.45
N ALA A 121 2.11 1.01 -8.21
CA ALA A 121 1.79 -0.39 -7.92
C ALA A 121 0.72 -0.56 -6.83
N SER A 122 0.21 -1.78 -6.67
CA SER A 122 -0.80 -2.10 -5.65
C SER A 122 -0.22 -2.22 -4.24
N THR A 123 1.05 -2.60 -4.11
CA THR A 123 1.75 -2.79 -2.83
C THR A 123 3.17 -2.23 -2.86
N TRP A 124 3.69 -1.88 -1.67
CA TRP A 124 5.09 -1.47 -1.49
C TRP A 124 6.10 -2.57 -1.85
N GLY A 125 5.77 -3.83 -1.54
CA GLY A 125 6.63 -4.98 -1.90
C GLY A 125 6.77 -5.14 -3.41
N SER A 126 5.70 -4.90 -4.17
CA SER A 126 5.74 -4.87 -5.63
C SER A 126 6.63 -3.75 -6.16
N LEU A 127 6.57 -2.55 -5.57
CA LEU A 127 7.45 -1.43 -5.93
C LEU A 127 8.91 -1.75 -5.66
N GLU A 128 9.23 -2.36 -4.51
CA GLU A 128 10.61 -2.72 -4.19
C GLU A 128 11.17 -3.77 -5.17
N ALA A 129 10.39 -4.79 -5.48
CA ALA A 129 10.78 -5.82 -6.45
C ALA A 129 11.00 -5.22 -7.84
N LEU A 130 10.13 -4.30 -8.27
CA LEU A 130 10.28 -3.57 -9.52
C LEU A 130 11.56 -2.75 -9.52
N LEU A 131 11.77 -1.90 -8.51
CA LEU A 131 12.98 -1.09 -8.40
C LEU A 131 14.25 -1.95 -8.37
N ALA A 132 14.24 -3.05 -7.64
CA ALA A 132 15.36 -3.99 -7.62
C ALA A 132 15.61 -4.61 -9.01
N PHE A 133 14.57 -4.91 -9.78
CA PHE A 133 14.68 -5.41 -11.14
C PHE A 133 15.28 -4.37 -12.10
N PHE A 134 14.81 -3.11 -12.06
CA PHE A 134 15.36 -2.05 -12.92
C PHE A 134 16.81 -1.69 -12.58
N ILE A 135 17.24 -1.85 -11.32
CA ILE A 135 18.62 -1.58 -10.90
C ILE A 135 19.55 -2.77 -11.19
N SER A 136 19.06 -4.01 -11.05
CA SER A 136 19.86 -5.24 -11.26
C SER A 136 19.94 -5.68 -12.72
N SER A 137 18.92 -5.39 -13.52
CA SER A 137 18.91 -5.71 -14.94
C SER A 137 19.78 -4.71 -15.73
N LYS A 138 20.27 -5.15 -16.90
CA LYS A 138 21.06 -4.30 -17.83
C LYS A 138 20.27 -3.12 -18.43
N MET A 139 19.00 -2.93 -18.07
CA MET A 139 18.17 -1.79 -18.42
C MET A 139 18.13 -0.80 -17.25
N SER A 140 19.13 0.09 -17.17
CA SER A 140 19.12 1.20 -16.21
C SER A 140 18.09 2.24 -16.64
N ILE A 141 16.81 1.98 -16.36
CA ILE A 141 15.73 2.94 -16.54
C ILE A 141 15.60 3.70 -15.22
N PRO A 142 15.92 5.02 -15.20
CA PRO A 142 15.81 5.79 -13.97
C PRO A 142 14.35 5.96 -13.58
N VAL A 143 14.08 5.86 -12.28
CA VAL A 143 12.74 6.02 -11.70
C VAL A 143 12.72 7.31 -10.89
N ARG A 144 11.82 8.22 -11.26
CA ARG A 144 11.73 9.56 -10.66
C ARG A 144 10.77 9.63 -9.48
N ASP A 145 9.64 8.95 -9.58
CA ASP A 145 8.59 8.97 -8.56
C ASP A 145 7.93 7.61 -8.47
N THR A 146 7.52 7.24 -7.26
CA THR A 146 6.81 6.00 -6.98
C THR A 146 5.58 6.28 -6.14
N SER A 147 4.49 5.56 -6.39
CA SER A 147 3.24 5.75 -5.65
C SER A 147 2.45 4.44 -5.59
N THR A 148 1.64 4.30 -4.54
CA THR A 148 0.82 3.10 -4.32
C THR A 148 -0.67 3.41 -4.58
N GLY A 149 -1.38 2.51 -5.26
CA GLY A 149 -2.81 2.62 -5.55
C GLY A 149 -3.15 2.99 -7.00
N PRO A 150 -4.43 3.30 -7.33
CA PRO A 150 -4.85 3.63 -8.69
C PRO A 150 -4.16 4.88 -9.27
N VAL A 151 -4.06 4.94 -10.60
CA VAL A 151 -3.50 6.11 -11.31
C VAL A 151 -4.55 7.19 -11.48
N TYR A 152 -4.27 8.39 -10.98
CA TYR A 152 -5.13 9.57 -11.06
C TYR A 152 -4.53 10.68 -11.93
N LYS A 153 -5.31 11.73 -12.23
CA LYS A 153 -4.85 12.90 -12.99
C LYS A 153 -3.58 13.52 -12.43
N LYS A 154 -3.46 13.60 -11.09
CA LYS A 154 -2.28 14.17 -10.41
C LYS A 154 -0.99 13.44 -10.81
N ASP A 155 -1.04 12.13 -11.00
CA ASP A 155 0.13 11.30 -11.30
C ASP A 155 0.54 11.52 -12.77
N VAL A 156 -0.44 11.72 -13.66
CA VAL A 156 -0.22 12.12 -15.06
C VAL A 156 0.38 13.51 -15.17
N VAL A 157 -0.08 14.47 -14.37
CA VAL A 157 0.52 15.80 -14.33
C VAL A 157 1.98 15.72 -13.93
N LYS A 158 2.33 14.94 -12.90
CA LYS A 158 3.73 14.74 -12.50
C LYS A 158 4.57 14.14 -13.63
N ALA A 159 4.06 13.10 -14.29
CA ALA A 159 4.74 12.44 -15.40
C ALA A 159 4.87 13.34 -16.65
N SER A 160 4.03 14.37 -16.79
CA SER A 160 4.15 15.35 -17.88
C SER A 160 5.27 16.38 -17.69
N ILE A 161 5.73 16.58 -16.44
CA ILE A 161 6.80 17.54 -16.11
C ILE A 161 8.16 16.88 -16.35
N ILE A 162 8.41 16.44 -17.59
CA ILE A 162 9.70 15.89 -18.02
C ILE A 162 10.33 16.84 -19.03
N PRO A 163 11.65 17.08 -18.96
CA PRO A 163 12.32 17.97 -19.90
C PRO A 163 12.11 17.51 -21.35
N ASP A 164 11.84 18.44 -22.26
CA ASP A 164 11.64 18.17 -23.71
C ASP A 164 12.77 17.35 -24.35
N LYS A 165 13.97 17.38 -23.76
CA LYS A 165 15.15 16.61 -24.21
C LYS A 165 15.01 15.09 -23.99
N LYS A 166 14.11 14.63 -23.13
CA LYS A 166 13.97 13.21 -22.74
C LYS A 166 12.51 12.74 -22.69
N LYS A 167 11.76 13.02 -23.77
CA LYS A 167 10.34 12.60 -23.91
C LYS A 167 10.11 11.10 -23.80
N GLU A 168 11.16 10.30 -24.00
CA GLU A 168 11.13 8.85 -23.80
C GLU A 168 10.77 8.45 -22.36
N TYR A 169 11.07 9.28 -21.36
CA TYR A 169 10.71 9.02 -19.97
C TYR A 169 9.32 9.53 -19.57
N ALA A 170 8.58 10.18 -20.49
CA ALA A 170 7.18 10.61 -20.28
C ALA A 170 6.24 9.40 -20.28
N ALA A 171 6.44 8.53 -19.30
CA ALA A 171 5.73 7.28 -19.14
C ALA A 171 5.39 6.99 -17.66
N ILE A 172 4.25 6.35 -17.46
CA ILE A 172 3.80 5.80 -16.19
C ILE A 172 3.75 4.29 -16.33
N LEU A 173 4.43 3.59 -15.42
CA LEU A 173 4.39 2.14 -15.30
C LEU A 173 3.41 1.77 -14.19
N ALA A 174 2.25 1.23 -14.57
CA ALA A 174 1.17 0.86 -13.68
C ALA A 174 1.09 -0.68 -13.56
N PHE A 175 1.42 -1.20 -12.37
CA PHE A 175 1.42 -2.63 -12.08
C PHE A 175 0.30 -3.02 -11.13
N ASP A 176 -0.59 -3.93 -11.55
CA ASP A 176 -1.74 -4.41 -10.75
C ASP A 176 -2.60 -3.25 -10.19
N VAL A 177 -2.71 -2.15 -10.95
CA VAL A 177 -3.47 -0.96 -10.56
C VAL A 177 -4.35 -0.46 -11.67
N LYS A 178 -5.52 0.04 -11.28
CA LYS A 178 -6.47 0.62 -12.24
C LYS A 178 -6.05 2.01 -12.65
N VAL A 179 -6.17 2.28 -13.94
CA VAL A 179 -6.04 3.63 -14.51
C VAL A 179 -7.43 4.25 -14.59
N THR A 180 -7.60 5.43 -14.00
CA THR A 180 -8.88 6.15 -14.11
C THR A 180 -9.08 6.67 -15.54
N PRO A 181 -10.30 6.66 -16.09
CA PRO A 181 -10.55 7.12 -17.47
C PRO A 181 -10.11 8.57 -17.66
N GLU A 182 -10.38 9.38 -16.64
CA GLU A 182 -9.91 10.75 -16.47
C GLU A 182 -8.39 10.93 -16.58
N ALA A 183 -7.59 9.99 -16.04
CA ALA A 183 -6.14 10.00 -16.16
C ALA A 183 -5.71 9.63 -17.59
N GLN A 184 -6.38 8.66 -18.21
CA GLN A 184 -6.07 8.22 -19.57
C GLN A 184 -6.31 9.35 -20.60
N GLU A 185 -7.42 10.08 -20.47
CA GLU A 185 -7.70 11.24 -21.33
C GLU A 185 -6.65 12.33 -21.20
N LEU A 186 -6.22 12.61 -19.97
CA LEU A 186 -5.18 13.61 -19.71
C LEU A 186 -3.82 13.17 -20.25
N ALA A 187 -3.50 11.88 -20.12
CA ALA A 187 -2.25 11.31 -20.62
C ALA A 187 -2.16 11.42 -22.14
N ASN A 188 -3.26 11.14 -22.84
CA ASN A 188 -3.35 11.32 -24.29
C ASN A 188 -3.18 12.79 -24.72
N LYS A 189 -3.72 13.74 -23.95
CA LYS A 189 -3.58 15.18 -24.22
C LYS A 189 -2.16 15.70 -24.00
N LEU A 190 -1.49 15.21 -22.95
CA LEU A 190 -0.15 15.65 -22.56
C LEU A 190 0.97 14.83 -23.22
N GLY A 191 0.62 13.78 -23.98
CA GLY A 191 1.59 12.90 -24.64
C GLY A 191 2.33 11.95 -23.69
N VAL A 192 1.74 11.65 -22.52
CA VAL A 192 2.30 10.70 -21.55
C VAL A 192 1.82 9.28 -21.87
N LYS A 193 2.74 8.32 -21.96
CA LYS A 193 2.39 6.91 -22.19
C LYS A 193 2.08 6.21 -20.87
N ILE A 194 0.96 5.50 -20.78
CA ILE A 194 0.64 4.67 -19.61
C ILE A 194 0.78 3.20 -20.01
N PHE A 195 1.69 2.48 -19.35
CA PHE A 195 1.85 1.04 -19.47
C PHE A 195 1.13 0.38 -18.31
N ASN A 196 0.08 -0.37 -18.61
CA ASN A 196 -0.66 -1.13 -17.61
C ASN A 196 -0.34 -2.62 -17.76
N ALA A 197 0.11 -3.26 -16.69
CA ALA A 197 0.41 -4.69 -16.65
C ALA A 197 -0.05 -5.30 -15.33
N ASP A 198 -0.59 -6.52 -15.40
CA ASP A 198 -0.98 -7.27 -14.19
C ASP A 198 0.22 -8.00 -13.55
N THR A 199 1.32 -8.16 -14.30
CA THR A 199 2.52 -8.89 -13.89
C THR A 199 3.81 -8.14 -14.23
N ILE A 200 4.89 -8.48 -13.53
CA ILE A 200 6.21 -7.81 -13.62
C ILE A 200 7.04 -8.30 -14.84
N TYR A 201 6.61 -9.37 -15.53
CA TYR A 201 7.34 -10.02 -16.64
C TYR A 201 6.78 -9.70 -18.01
#